data_AF-A0A836V7B7-F1
#
_entry.id   AF-A0A836V7B7-F1
#
_cell.length_a   1.000
_cell.length_b   1.000
_cell.length_c   1.000
_cell.angle_alpha   90.00
_cell.angle_beta   90.00
_cell.angle_gamma   90.00
#
_symmetry.space_group_name_H-M   'P 1'
#
loop_
_entity.id
_entity.type
_entity.pdbx_description
1 polymer ?
#
loop_
_entity_poly.entity_id
_entity_poly.type
_entity_poly.pdbx_seq_one_letter_code
_entity_poly.pdbx_strand_id
1 'polypeptide(L)'
;MLPFVRNPFAKVSTSKHVFSARFVVGVLALILAFSQPTVTLAQNPSDIANIPVSPVPAGMPQANMVNRGGSNIQEWFQRYDMVRRQAQMSPAEKARADGLMSKGMSGLGAMLAGDEKATTQNLLSKLVGKYQTAAEQMKALPLFRETEQLHRGYYQYFSDARQLFSDYLRVQSNLFAMDEATGKPVAGLLMGRKQNLEQLDMNNKALDEQLRQQFNIPPYRY
;
A
#
# COMPACT_ATOMS: atom_id res chain seq x y z
N MET A 1 -5.45 -58.98 -23.42
CA MET A 1 -6.87 -59.24 -23.12
C MET A 1 -6.99 -59.79 -21.71
N LEU A 2 -7.31 -58.93 -20.74
CA LEU A 2 -7.77 -59.32 -19.39
C LEU A 2 -8.82 -58.29 -18.93
N PRO A 3 -9.89 -58.71 -18.23
CA PRO A 3 -11.15 -57.98 -18.16
C PRO A 3 -11.25 -56.94 -17.04
N PHE A 4 -12.06 -55.92 -17.35
CA PHE A 4 -12.64 -54.89 -16.50
C PHE A 4 -13.35 -55.47 -15.26
N VAL A 5 -13.03 -54.95 -14.08
CA VAL A 5 -13.85 -55.13 -12.87
C VAL A 5 -14.55 -53.79 -12.56
N ARG A 6 -15.88 -53.77 -12.73
CA ARG A 6 -16.77 -52.69 -12.32
C ARG A 6 -17.22 -52.96 -10.88
N ASN A 7 -16.98 -52.03 -9.97
CA ASN A 7 -17.63 -52.04 -8.65
C ASN A 7 -18.85 -51.10 -8.64
N PRO A 8 -20.00 -51.54 -8.11
CA PRO A 8 -21.25 -50.80 -8.13
C PRO A 8 -21.40 -49.78 -6.99
N PHE A 9 -22.24 -48.80 -7.28
CA PHE A 9 -22.76 -47.73 -6.43
C PHE A 9 -23.23 -48.20 -5.04
N ALA A 10 -22.74 -47.52 -3.99
CA ALA A 10 -23.37 -47.51 -2.68
C ALA A 10 -24.21 -46.23 -2.53
N LYS A 11 -25.54 -46.40 -2.43
CA LYS A 11 -26.49 -45.40 -1.94
C LYS A 11 -26.22 -45.17 -0.46
N VAL A 12 -25.96 -43.92 -0.06
CA VAL A 12 -26.01 -43.53 1.35
C VAL A 12 -27.21 -42.62 1.59
N SER A 13 -27.95 -43.05 2.61
CA SER A 13 -29.26 -42.65 3.05
C SER A 13 -29.30 -41.23 3.62
N THR A 14 -30.30 -40.46 3.19
CA THR A 14 -30.79 -39.24 3.84
C THR A 14 -31.34 -39.54 5.23
N SER A 15 -30.65 -39.10 6.28
CA SER A 15 -31.24 -38.99 7.62
C SER A 15 -31.53 -37.53 7.96
N LYS A 16 -32.82 -37.19 8.00
CA LYS A 16 -33.34 -35.91 8.50
C LYS A 16 -33.39 -35.99 10.02
N HIS A 17 -32.47 -35.31 10.70
CA HIS A 17 -32.63 -34.99 12.12
C HIS A 17 -33.12 -33.55 12.25
N VAL A 18 -34.42 -33.43 12.56
CA VAL A 18 -35.05 -32.20 13.02
C VAL A 18 -34.69 -32.06 14.50
N PHE A 19 -33.64 -31.28 14.81
CA PHE A 19 -33.33 -30.88 16.17
C PHE A 19 -33.95 -29.50 16.42
N SER A 20 -35.12 -29.51 17.05
CA SER A 20 -35.84 -28.30 17.43
C SER A 20 -35.29 -27.82 18.78
N ALA A 21 -34.20 -27.06 18.74
CA ALA A 21 -33.69 -26.34 19.91
C ALA A 21 -34.32 -24.95 19.93
N ARG A 22 -35.36 -24.79 20.76
CA ARG A 22 -35.91 -23.48 21.14
C ARG A 22 -34.89 -22.75 22.01
N PHE A 23 -33.97 -22.03 21.40
CA PHE A 23 -33.19 -21.00 22.09
C PHE A 23 -33.98 -19.71 22.06
N VAL A 24 -34.52 -19.33 23.20
CA VAL A 24 -35.02 -17.98 23.46
C VAL A 24 -33.79 -17.07 23.57
N VAL A 25 -33.35 -16.49 22.46
CA VAL A 25 -32.41 -15.37 22.48
C VAL A 25 -33.23 -14.12 22.68
N GLY A 26 -33.22 -13.62 23.91
CA GLY A 26 -33.62 -12.25 24.19
C GLY A 26 -32.71 -11.31 23.39
N VAL A 27 -33.31 -10.60 22.44
CA VAL A 27 -32.68 -9.52 21.69
C VAL A 27 -32.52 -8.35 22.65
N LEU A 28 -31.41 -8.32 23.38
CA LEU A 28 -30.89 -7.08 23.94
C LEU A 28 -30.11 -6.40 22.81
N ALA A 29 -30.78 -5.53 22.06
CA ALA A 29 -30.15 -4.65 21.10
C ALA A 29 -29.32 -3.60 21.87
N LEU A 30 -28.09 -3.98 22.25
CA LEU A 30 -27.07 -3.02 22.62
C LEU A 30 -26.58 -2.40 21.30
N ILE A 31 -27.21 -1.29 20.91
CA ILE A 31 -26.73 -0.42 19.84
C ILE A 31 -25.44 0.23 20.36
N LEU A 32 -24.32 -0.48 20.20
CA LEU A 32 -23.02 0.15 20.17
C LEU A 32 -22.96 0.93 18.86
N ALA A 33 -23.33 2.20 18.94
CA ALA A 33 -22.98 3.18 17.94
C ALA A 33 -21.45 3.19 17.86
N PHE A 34 -20.91 2.42 16.92
CA PHE A 34 -19.56 2.66 16.42
C PHE A 34 -19.61 4.03 15.76
N SER A 35 -19.22 5.04 16.53
CA SER A 35 -18.79 6.33 16.00
C SER A 35 -17.69 6.03 15.00
N GLN A 36 -18.03 6.00 13.71
CA GLN A 36 -16.99 6.07 12.70
C GLN A 36 -16.20 7.34 12.99
N PRO A 37 -14.86 7.29 13.05
CA PRO A 37 -14.10 8.53 13.03
C PRO A 37 -14.44 9.20 11.72
N THR A 38 -15.25 10.25 11.78
CA THR A 38 -15.32 11.26 10.74
C THR A 38 -13.91 11.80 10.63
N VAL A 39 -13.15 11.28 9.67
CA VAL A 39 -11.94 11.96 9.21
C VAL A 39 -12.46 13.25 8.60
N THR A 40 -12.42 14.32 9.39
CA THR A 40 -12.53 15.69 8.89
C THR A 40 -11.38 15.86 7.92
N LEU A 41 -11.69 15.70 6.63
CA LEU A 41 -10.83 16.11 5.55
C LEU A 41 -10.69 17.63 5.69
N ALA A 42 -9.64 18.08 6.39
CA ALA A 42 -9.26 19.48 6.39
C ALA A 42 -8.76 19.81 4.98
N GLN A 43 -9.70 20.14 4.11
CA GLN A 43 -9.46 20.99 2.96
C GLN A 43 -8.99 22.34 3.50
N ASN A 44 -7.70 22.62 3.35
CA ASN A 44 -7.30 23.98 3.04
C ASN A 44 -6.10 23.97 2.08
N PRO A 45 -6.34 23.94 0.75
CA PRO A 45 -5.28 24.08 -0.26
C PRO A 45 -4.69 25.51 -0.34
N SER A 46 -5.03 26.41 0.60
CA SER A 46 -4.70 27.83 0.52
C SER A 46 -3.46 28.25 1.35
N ASP A 47 -2.94 27.39 2.24
CA ASP A 47 -1.89 27.78 3.20
C ASP A 47 -0.44 27.58 2.71
N ILE A 48 -0.22 27.31 1.42
CA ILE A 48 1.14 27.35 0.82
C ILE A 48 1.42 28.73 0.18
N ALA A 49 0.50 29.68 0.26
CA ALA A 49 0.56 30.94 -0.48
C ALA A 49 1.43 32.05 0.15
N ASN A 50 2.37 31.77 1.06
CA ASN A 50 3.18 32.84 1.65
C ASN A 50 4.64 32.46 1.92
N ILE A 51 5.38 32.16 0.85
CA ILE A 51 6.84 32.25 0.85
C ILE A 51 7.19 33.63 0.28
N PRO A 52 7.91 34.51 1.01
CA PRO A 52 8.32 35.81 0.50
C PRO A 52 9.32 35.61 -0.64
N VAL A 53 8.84 35.74 -1.88
CA VAL A 53 9.69 35.83 -3.07
C VAL A 53 10.28 37.24 -3.15
N SER A 54 11.60 37.34 -3.05
CA SER A 54 12.33 38.59 -3.29
C SER A 54 12.05 39.10 -4.72
N PRO A 55 11.91 40.43 -4.91
CA PRO A 55 11.68 41.01 -6.23
C PRO A 55 12.88 40.76 -7.15
N VAL A 56 12.64 40.08 -8.27
CA VAL A 56 13.65 39.86 -9.32
C VAL A 56 13.77 41.14 -10.16
N PRO A 57 15.00 41.61 -10.49
CA PRO A 57 15.23 42.81 -11.29
C PRO A 57 14.57 42.72 -12.68
N ALA A 58 13.81 43.75 -13.01
CA ALA A 58 13.17 43.91 -14.32
C ALA A 58 14.22 44.21 -15.39
N GLY A 59 14.39 43.29 -16.34
CA GLY A 59 15.11 43.60 -17.58
C GLY A 59 15.96 42.46 -18.11
N MET A 60 15.33 41.36 -18.53
CA MET A 60 15.85 40.51 -19.61
C MET A 60 14.68 39.96 -20.43
N PRO A 61 14.80 39.88 -21.77
CA PRO A 61 13.75 39.32 -22.62
C PRO A 61 13.63 37.81 -22.38
N GLN A 62 12.65 37.41 -21.58
CA GLN A 62 12.19 36.02 -21.45
C GLN A 62 11.36 35.67 -22.69
N ALA A 63 12.05 35.33 -23.78
CA ALA A 63 11.45 34.64 -24.91
C ALA A 63 12.15 33.29 -25.06
N ASN A 64 11.36 32.21 -25.02
CA ASN A 64 11.69 30.88 -25.55
C ASN A 64 12.47 29.83 -24.72
N MET A 65 12.48 29.89 -23.38
CA MET A 65 12.99 28.75 -22.57
C MET A 65 11.93 27.71 -22.14
N VAL A 66 10.65 27.91 -22.44
CA VAL A 66 9.57 27.03 -21.97
C VAL A 66 9.46 25.72 -22.79
N ASN A 67 10.10 25.63 -23.97
CA ASN A 67 9.87 24.49 -24.88
C ASN A 67 11.00 23.44 -24.93
N ARG A 68 12.12 23.60 -24.20
CA ARG A 68 13.16 22.55 -24.07
C ARG A 68 12.94 21.62 -22.87
N GLY A 69 12.18 22.04 -21.86
CA GLY A 69 11.88 21.21 -20.68
C GLY A 69 10.84 20.12 -20.93
N GLY A 70 9.89 20.35 -21.85
CA GLY A 70 8.75 19.44 -22.05
C GLY A 70 9.11 18.02 -22.47
N SER A 71 10.10 17.87 -23.37
CA SER A 71 10.58 16.54 -23.82
C SER A 71 11.23 15.74 -22.68
N ASN A 72 12.02 16.41 -21.83
CA ASN A 72 12.69 15.79 -20.68
C ASN A 72 11.70 15.36 -19.59
N ILE A 73 10.63 16.14 -19.36
CA ILE A 73 9.59 15.80 -18.38
C ILE A 73 8.76 14.60 -18.86
N GLN A 74 8.44 14.52 -20.16
CA GLN A 74 7.75 13.34 -20.71
C GLN A 74 8.58 12.06 -20.54
N GLU A 75 9.87 12.10 -20.88
CA GLU A 75 10.77 10.95 -20.66
C GLU A 75 10.86 10.60 -19.17
N TRP A 76 10.93 11.60 -18.29
CA TRP A 76 10.93 11.40 -16.86
C TRP A 76 9.69 10.62 -16.40
N PHE A 77 8.49 11.03 -16.81
CA PHE A 77 7.25 10.35 -16.47
C PHE A 77 7.19 8.92 -17.02
N GLN A 78 7.73 8.66 -18.21
CA GLN A 78 7.85 7.29 -18.74
C GLN A 78 8.72 6.40 -17.86
N ARG A 79 9.88 6.90 -17.42
CA ARG A 79 10.79 6.17 -16.51
C ARG A 79 10.17 5.97 -15.14
N TYR A 80 9.60 7.02 -14.58
CA TYR A 80 8.86 6.99 -13.33
C TYR A 80 7.70 5.96 -13.36
N ASP A 81 6.96 5.89 -14.47
CA ASP A 81 5.87 4.92 -14.64
C ASP A 81 6.38 3.48 -14.72
N MET A 82 7.57 3.25 -15.28
CA MET A 82 8.22 1.93 -15.22
C MET A 82 8.52 1.52 -13.77
N VAL A 83 9.07 2.43 -12.95
CA VAL A 83 9.35 2.17 -11.54
C VAL A 83 8.06 1.80 -10.79
N ARG A 84 6.99 2.57 -11.00
CA ARG A 84 5.68 2.30 -10.37
C ARG A 84 5.10 0.95 -10.76
N ARG A 85 5.13 0.59 -12.04
CA ARG A 85 4.65 -0.72 -12.52
C ARG A 85 5.42 -1.87 -11.89
N GLN A 86 6.74 -1.75 -11.76
CA GLN A 86 7.57 -2.78 -11.13
C GLN A 86 7.29 -2.95 -9.64
N ALA A 87 7.06 -1.84 -8.93
CA ALA A 87 6.70 -1.84 -7.51
C ALA A 87 5.27 -2.36 -7.25
N GLN A 88 4.43 -2.40 -8.28
CA GLN A 88 3.02 -2.68 -8.12
C GLN A 88 2.75 -4.12 -7.64
N MET A 89 1.78 -4.22 -6.73
CA MET A 89 1.20 -5.49 -6.32
C MET A 89 0.07 -5.87 -7.28
N SER A 90 0.00 -7.15 -7.66
CA SER A 90 -1.20 -7.65 -8.32
C SER A 90 -2.40 -7.61 -7.35
N PRO A 91 -3.66 -7.56 -7.85
CA PRO A 91 -4.84 -7.63 -6.99
C PRO A 91 -4.82 -8.82 -6.02
N ALA A 92 -4.32 -9.98 -6.49
CA ALA A 92 -4.19 -11.19 -5.68
C ALA A 92 -3.06 -11.10 -4.64
N GLU A 93 -1.96 -10.40 -4.93
CA GLU A 93 -0.91 -10.11 -3.93
C GLU A 93 -1.43 -9.13 -2.88
N LYS A 94 -2.12 -8.07 -3.30
CA LYS A 94 -2.72 -7.08 -2.42
C LYS A 94 -3.75 -7.70 -1.48
N ALA A 95 -4.71 -8.46 -2.00
CA ALA A 95 -5.71 -9.13 -1.18
C ALA A 95 -5.09 -10.08 -0.15
N ARG A 96 -4.03 -10.80 -0.53
CA ARG A 96 -3.27 -11.64 0.41
C ARG A 96 -2.55 -10.79 1.46
N ALA A 97 -1.83 -9.75 1.07
CA ALA A 97 -1.14 -8.86 2.01
C ALA A 97 -2.12 -8.22 3.01
N ASP A 98 -3.28 -7.75 2.55
CA ASP A 98 -4.34 -7.18 3.40
C ASP A 98 -4.94 -8.21 4.37
N GLY A 99 -5.19 -9.43 3.90
CA GLY A 99 -5.63 -10.54 4.75
C GLY A 99 -4.60 -10.90 5.82
N LEU A 100 -3.31 -10.80 5.50
CA LEU A 100 -2.22 -11.09 6.44
C LEU A 100 -2.03 -9.97 7.46
N MET A 101 -2.11 -8.72 7.03
CA MET A 101 -2.01 -7.56 7.93
C MET A 101 -3.17 -7.53 8.92
N SER A 102 -4.38 -7.92 8.51
CA SER A 102 -5.53 -8.01 9.42
C SER A 102 -5.39 -9.16 10.42
N LYS A 103 -5.04 -10.37 9.96
CA LYS A 103 -4.84 -11.55 10.84
C LYS A 103 -3.65 -11.43 11.79
N GLY A 104 -2.53 -10.87 11.31
CA GLY A 104 -1.28 -10.77 12.06
C GLY A 104 -1.40 -9.87 13.30
N MET A 105 -2.27 -8.86 13.26
CA MET A 105 -2.47 -7.94 14.39
C MET A 105 -3.45 -8.46 15.44
N SER A 106 -4.23 -9.49 15.15
CA SER A 106 -5.17 -10.08 16.12
C SER A 106 -4.48 -10.99 17.18
N GLY A 107 -3.14 -10.99 17.27
CA GLY A 107 -2.38 -11.91 18.13
C GLY A 107 -2.38 -13.37 17.64
N LEU A 108 -3.32 -13.73 16.77
CA LEU A 108 -3.43 -15.02 16.07
C LEU A 108 -2.30 -15.29 15.07
N GLY A 109 -1.48 -14.29 14.74
CA GLY A 109 -0.32 -14.47 13.86
C GLY A 109 0.68 -15.53 14.37
N ALA A 110 0.73 -15.75 15.69
CA ALA A 110 1.50 -16.84 16.31
C ALA A 110 0.96 -18.24 15.96
N MET A 111 -0.32 -18.33 15.58
CA MET A 111 -1.02 -19.59 15.28
C MET A 111 -1.05 -19.92 13.78
N LEU A 112 -0.44 -19.10 12.92
CA LEU A 112 -0.25 -19.45 11.52
C LEU A 112 0.67 -20.68 11.43
N ALA A 113 0.09 -21.85 11.15
CA ALA A 113 0.82 -23.09 11.05
C ALA A 113 1.59 -23.20 9.72
N GLY A 114 2.79 -23.79 9.80
CA GLY A 114 3.65 -24.28 8.71
C GLY A 114 3.58 -23.52 7.38
N ASP A 115 2.68 -23.97 6.50
CA ASP A 115 2.63 -23.54 5.11
C ASP A 115 2.10 -22.10 4.92
N GLU A 116 1.09 -21.69 5.72
CA GLU A 116 0.54 -20.33 5.61
C GLU A 116 1.58 -19.30 6.08
N LYS A 117 2.38 -19.65 7.11
CA LYS A 117 3.50 -18.82 7.57
C LYS A 117 4.58 -18.69 6.49
N ALA A 118 5.02 -19.79 5.89
CA ALA A 118 6.06 -19.77 4.87
C ALA A 118 5.64 -18.98 3.62
N THR A 119 4.42 -19.21 3.13
CA THR A 119 3.88 -18.47 1.97
C THR A 119 3.75 -16.98 2.25
N THR A 120 3.37 -16.61 3.47
CA THR A 120 3.33 -15.23 3.94
C THR A 120 4.71 -14.59 3.98
N GLN A 121 5.68 -15.25 4.59
CA GLN A 121 7.05 -14.75 4.68
C GLN A 121 7.66 -14.56 3.28
N ASN A 122 7.40 -15.49 2.36
CA ASN A 122 7.83 -15.38 0.97
C ASN A 122 7.21 -14.16 0.26
N LEU A 123 5.90 -13.93 0.45
CA LEU A 123 5.24 -12.75 -0.10
C LEU A 123 5.83 -11.45 0.47
N LEU A 124 5.95 -11.33 1.79
CA LEU A 124 6.50 -10.14 2.44
C LEU A 124 7.95 -9.88 2.02
N SER A 125 8.78 -10.91 1.96
CA SER A 125 10.18 -10.79 1.52
C SER A 125 10.28 -10.33 0.06
N LYS A 126 9.41 -10.85 -0.82
CA LYS A 126 9.29 -10.40 -2.20
C LYS A 126 8.89 -8.92 -2.28
N LEU A 127 7.95 -8.47 -1.44
CA LEU A 127 7.53 -7.06 -1.40
C LEU A 127 8.67 -6.16 -0.91
N VAL A 128 9.39 -6.55 0.14
CA VAL A 128 10.59 -5.82 0.61
C VAL A 128 11.58 -5.63 -0.53
N GLY A 129 11.90 -6.70 -1.27
CA GLY A 129 12.82 -6.61 -2.43
C GLY A 129 12.30 -5.70 -3.55
N LYS A 130 11.00 -5.79 -3.89
CA LYS A 130 10.36 -4.91 -4.89
C LYS A 130 10.47 -3.44 -4.50
N TYR A 131 10.11 -3.10 -3.26
CA TYR A 131 10.10 -1.73 -2.79
C TYR A 131 11.52 -1.16 -2.59
N GLN A 132 12.49 -1.99 -2.19
CA GLN A 132 13.90 -1.60 -2.18
C GLN A 132 14.36 -1.22 -3.61
N THR A 133 14.10 -2.09 -4.58
CA THR A 133 14.47 -1.86 -5.98
C THR A 133 13.81 -0.58 -6.52
N ALA A 134 12.52 -0.39 -6.22
CA ALA A 134 11.79 0.80 -6.65
C ALA A 134 12.32 2.09 -6.02
N ALA A 135 12.69 2.07 -4.74
CA ALA A 135 13.30 3.22 -4.07
C ALA A 135 14.67 3.56 -4.69
N GLU A 136 15.51 2.56 -4.99
CA GLU A 136 16.80 2.76 -5.66
C GLU A 136 16.64 3.31 -7.08
N GLN A 137 15.72 2.76 -7.86
CA GLN A 137 15.42 3.25 -9.20
C GLN A 137 14.86 4.66 -9.19
N MET A 138 13.95 4.97 -8.26
CA MET A 138 13.43 6.33 -8.09
C MET A 138 14.57 7.30 -7.78
N LYS A 139 15.44 6.95 -6.83
CA LYS A 139 16.63 7.75 -6.47
C LYS A 139 17.57 8.00 -7.65
N ALA A 140 17.65 7.06 -8.59
CA ALA A 140 18.49 7.18 -9.78
C ALA A 140 17.87 8.05 -10.89
N LEU A 141 16.58 8.39 -10.81
CA LEU A 141 15.95 9.30 -11.77
C LEU A 141 16.48 10.73 -11.59
N PRO A 142 16.64 11.50 -12.68
CA PRO A 142 16.98 12.90 -12.56
C PRO A 142 15.89 13.65 -11.79
N LEU A 143 16.32 14.61 -10.96
CA LEU A 143 15.42 15.45 -10.17
C LEU A 143 15.15 16.74 -10.94
N PHE A 144 13.91 16.93 -11.38
CA PHE A 144 13.43 18.17 -11.98
C PHE A 144 12.66 18.98 -10.95
N ARG A 145 12.77 20.30 -10.99
CA ARG A 145 12.10 21.19 -10.02
C ARG A 145 10.59 21.00 -10.06
N GLU A 146 10.06 20.78 -11.26
CA GLU A 146 8.64 20.60 -11.54
C GLU A 146 8.06 19.32 -10.94
N THR A 147 8.86 18.25 -10.85
CA THR A 147 8.42 16.93 -10.36
C THR A 147 9.07 16.55 -9.03
N GLU A 148 9.84 17.45 -8.42
CA GLU A 148 10.64 17.18 -7.21
C GLU A 148 9.77 16.67 -6.06
N GLN A 149 8.64 17.32 -5.81
CA GLN A 149 7.73 16.91 -4.73
C GLN A 149 7.17 15.51 -4.98
N LEU A 150 6.79 15.19 -6.22
CA LEU A 150 6.28 13.87 -6.60
C LEU A 150 7.37 12.79 -6.48
N HIS A 151 8.58 13.10 -6.95
CA HIS A 151 9.74 12.23 -6.86
C HIS A 151 10.03 11.88 -5.40
N ARG A 152 10.16 12.90 -4.54
CA ARG A 152 10.46 12.72 -3.11
C ARG A 152 9.33 11.96 -2.40
N GLY A 153 8.07 12.29 -2.71
CA GLY A 153 6.90 11.61 -2.17
C GLY A 153 6.89 10.12 -2.48
N TYR A 154 7.15 9.73 -3.73
CA TYR A 154 7.20 8.30 -4.10
C TYR A 154 8.45 7.58 -3.61
N TYR A 155 9.61 8.25 -3.56
CA TYR A 155 10.80 7.70 -2.93
C TYR A 155 10.55 7.38 -1.44
N GLN A 156 9.92 8.32 -0.72
CA GLN A 156 9.53 8.11 0.67
C GLN A 156 8.52 6.96 0.79
N TYR A 157 7.49 6.94 -0.06
CA TYR A 157 6.50 5.86 -0.08
C TYR A 157 7.15 4.48 -0.25
N PHE A 158 8.05 4.30 -1.21
CA PHE A 158 8.73 3.01 -1.41
C PHE A 158 9.64 2.65 -0.22
N SER A 159 10.33 3.63 0.35
CA SER A 159 11.18 3.42 1.54
C SER A 159 10.36 3.00 2.76
N ASP A 160 9.25 3.69 3.02
CA ASP A 160 8.34 3.43 4.14
C ASP A 160 7.60 2.10 3.96
N ALA A 161 7.17 1.78 2.73
CA ALA A 161 6.56 0.49 2.41
C ALA A 161 7.53 -0.67 2.67
N ARG A 162 8.77 -0.55 2.18
CA ARG A 162 9.82 -1.54 2.44
C ARG A 162 10.04 -1.75 3.94
N GLN A 163 10.14 -0.65 4.70
CA GLN A 163 10.33 -0.72 6.15
C GLN A 163 9.14 -1.41 6.82
N LEU A 164 7.91 -1.03 6.47
CA LEU A 164 6.68 -1.63 6.98
C LEU A 164 6.66 -3.16 6.79
N PHE A 165 6.93 -3.65 5.59
CA PHE A 165 6.95 -5.10 5.33
C PHE A 165 8.09 -5.82 6.04
N SER A 166 9.25 -5.17 6.19
CA SER A 166 10.37 -5.70 6.98
C SER A 166 10.01 -5.83 8.46
N ASP A 167 9.28 -4.85 9.00
CA ASP A 167 8.80 -4.88 10.37
C ASP A 167 7.75 -5.98 10.59
N TYR A 168 6.86 -6.21 9.62
CA TYR A 168 5.95 -7.36 9.66
C TYR A 168 6.71 -8.69 9.72
N LEU A 169 7.75 -8.87 8.90
CA LEU A 169 8.62 -10.06 8.96
C LEU A 169 9.28 -10.20 10.33
N ARG A 170 9.78 -9.09 10.89
CA ARG A 170 10.43 -9.07 12.20
C ARG A 170 9.45 -9.50 13.30
N VAL A 171 8.24 -8.94 13.33
CA VAL A 171 7.19 -9.29 14.29
C VAL A 171 6.74 -10.76 14.15
N GLN A 172 6.70 -11.30 12.93
CA GLN A 172 6.40 -12.73 12.71
C GLN A 172 7.48 -13.68 13.26
N SER A 173 8.73 -13.23 13.31
CA SER A 173 9.84 -13.99 13.88
C SER A 173 9.96 -13.79 15.40
N ASN A 174 9.65 -12.59 15.88
CA ASN A 174 9.70 -12.20 17.28
C ASN A 174 8.59 -11.19 17.60
N LEU A 175 7.54 -11.64 18.29
CA LEU A 175 6.39 -10.80 18.67
C LEU A 175 6.77 -9.62 19.58
N PHE A 176 7.87 -9.73 20.31
CA PHE A 176 8.38 -8.71 21.23
C PHE A 176 9.55 -7.93 20.62
N ALA A 177 9.70 -7.96 19.29
CA ALA A 177 10.68 -7.13 18.61
C ALA A 177 10.47 -5.66 18.99
N MET A 178 11.55 -5.01 19.41
CA MET A 178 11.58 -3.59 19.74
C MET A 178 12.12 -2.80 18.56
N ASP A 179 11.55 -1.62 18.37
CA ASP A 179 12.04 -0.65 17.40
C ASP A 179 13.28 0.04 17.97
N GLU A 180 14.39 0.00 17.24
CA GLU A 180 15.69 0.48 17.74
C GLU A 180 15.71 1.99 18.00
N ALA A 181 14.96 2.75 17.20
CA ALA A 181 14.90 4.21 17.30
C ALA A 181 14.04 4.68 18.47
N THR A 182 12.93 3.99 18.74
CA THR A 182 11.94 4.44 19.74
C THR A 182 11.92 3.63 21.02
N GLY A 183 12.53 2.44 21.04
CA GLY A 183 12.46 1.48 22.15
C GLY A 183 11.07 0.86 22.36
N LYS A 184 10.10 1.13 21.47
CA LYS A 184 8.72 0.64 21.58
C LYS A 184 8.54 -0.70 20.87
N PRO A 185 7.57 -1.54 21.27
CA PRO A 185 7.25 -2.76 20.54
C PRO A 185 6.82 -2.44 19.10
N VAL A 186 7.48 -3.08 18.13
CA VAL A 186 7.26 -2.84 16.69
C VAL A 186 5.80 -3.11 16.31
N ALA A 187 5.21 -4.16 16.88
CA ALA A 187 3.82 -4.54 16.63
C ALA A 187 2.83 -3.38 16.90
N GLY A 188 3.07 -2.58 17.95
CA GLY A 188 2.23 -1.43 18.28
C GLY A 188 2.36 -0.25 17.32
N LEU A 189 3.42 -0.20 16.51
CA LEU A 189 3.67 0.87 15.56
C LEU A 189 3.16 0.56 14.14
N LEU A 190 2.94 -0.72 13.82
CA LEU A 190 2.59 -1.18 12.47
C LEU A 190 1.32 -0.51 11.93
N MET A 191 0.28 -0.38 12.76
CA MET A 191 -0.99 0.22 12.33
C MET A 191 -0.81 1.68 11.93
N GLY A 192 -0.10 2.47 12.75
CA GLY A 192 0.18 3.87 12.46
C GLY A 192 1.05 4.04 11.21
N ARG A 193 2.08 3.19 11.05
CA ARG A 193 2.92 3.17 9.84
C ARG A 193 2.10 2.86 8.59
N LYS A 194 1.18 1.91 8.66
CA LYS A 194 0.25 1.58 7.56
C LYS A 194 -0.63 2.77 7.19
N GLN A 195 -1.28 3.41 8.16
CA GLN A 195 -2.13 4.58 7.92
C GLN A 195 -1.34 5.74 7.28
N ASN A 196 -0.14 6.01 7.78
CA ASN A 196 0.74 7.03 7.21
C ASN A 196 1.12 6.71 5.76
N LEU A 197 1.41 5.44 5.46
CA LEU A 197 1.74 4.99 4.12
C LEU A 197 0.56 5.13 3.14
N GLU A 198 -0.66 4.81 3.59
CA GLU A 198 -1.89 4.99 2.81
C GLU A 198 -2.16 6.47 2.52
N GLN A 199 -1.99 7.35 3.52
CA GLN A 199 -2.13 8.79 3.34
C GLN A 199 -1.10 9.32 2.33
N LEU A 200 0.15 8.85 2.41
CA LEU A 200 1.21 9.24 1.49
C LEU A 200 0.90 8.78 0.05
N ASP A 201 0.39 7.57 -0.15
CA ASP A 201 -0.04 7.09 -1.46
C ASP A 201 -1.16 7.95 -2.06
N MET A 202 -2.18 8.30 -1.26
CA MET A 202 -3.26 9.18 -1.72
C MET A 202 -2.74 10.56 -2.13
N ASN A 203 -1.90 11.18 -1.29
CA ASN A 203 -1.30 12.48 -1.59
C ASN A 203 -0.45 12.43 -2.87
N ASN A 204 0.38 11.39 -3.01
CA ASN A 204 1.23 11.20 -4.18
C ASN A 204 0.41 10.99 -5.47
N LYS A 205 -0.70 10.25 -5.40
CA LYS A 205 -1.60 10.05 -6.55
C LYS A 205 -2.29 11.33 -6.98
N ALA A 206 -2.77 12.14 -6.03
CA ALA A 206 -3.37 13.43 -6.33
C ALA A 206 -2.37 14.38 -7.00
N LEU A 207 -1.13 14.42 -6.50
CA LEU A 207 -0.06 15.21 -7.09
C LEU A 207 0.36 14.69 -8.48
N ASP A 208 0.45 13.38 -8.67
CA ASP A 208 0.72 12.73 -9.97
C ASP A 208 -0.34 13.14 -11.01
N GLU A 209 -1.62 13.09 -10.64
CA GLU A 209 -2.73 13.50 -11.50
C GLU A 209 -2.63 14.98 -11.87
N GLN A 210 -2.41 15.86 -10.88
CA GLN A 210 -2.26 17.30 -11.12
C GLN A 210 -1.10 17.61 -12.08
N LEU A 211 0.08 17.02 -11.84
CA LEU A 211 1.26 17.26 -12.69
C LEU A 211 1.05 16.72 -14.11
N ARG A 212 0.40 15.57 -14.26
CA ARG A 212 0.07 15.04 -15.59
C ARG A 212 -0.84 15.96 -16.37
N GLN A 213 -1.89 16.50 -15.73
CA GLN A 213 -2.76 17.48 -16.36
C GLN A 213 -1.98 18.74 -16.76
N GLN A 214 -1.12 19.24 -15.86
CA GLN A 214 -0.28 20.43 -16.11
C GLN A 214 0.65 20.26 -17.32
N PHE A 215 1.27 19.09 -17.48
CA PHE A 215 2.24 18.82 -18.55
C PHE A 215 1.63 18.09 -19.77
N ASN A 216 0.29 17.96 -19.83
CA ASN A 216 -0.42 17.23 -20.88
C ASN A 216 0.12 15.80 -21.09
N ILE A 217 0.34 15.08 -19.99
CA ILE A 217 0.82 13.71 -19.97
C ILE A 217 -0.37 12.78 -19.75
N PRO A 218 -0.48 11.67 -20.50
CA PRO A 218 -1.58 10.72 -20.31
C PRO A 218 -1.66 10.20 -18.87
N PRO A 219 -2.89 10.00 -18.33
CA PRO A 219 -3.08 9.38 -17.02
C PRO A 219 -2.37 8.02 -16.93
N TYR A 220 -1.78 7.74 -15.76
CA TYR A 220 -1.18 6.43 -15.49
C TYR A 220 -2.23 5.33 -15.60
N ARG A 221 -1.92 4.28 -16.36
CA ARG A 221 -2.77 3.09 -16.51
C ARG A 221 -2.08 1.89 -15.90
N TYR A 222 -2.85 1.14 -15.12
CA TYR A 222 -2.46 -0.16 -14.58
C TYR A 222 -2.54 -1.23 -15.66
#